data_AF-A0A7W1YMC4-F1
#
_entry.id   AF-A0A7W1YMC4-F1
#
_cell.length_a   1.000
_cell.length_b   1.000
_cell.length_c   1.000
_cell.angle_alpha   90.00
_cell.angle_beta   90.00
_cell.angle_gamma   90.00
#
_symmetry.space_group_name_H-M   'P 1'
#
loop_
_entity.id
_entity.type
_entity.pdbx_description
1 polymer ?
#
loop_
_entity_poly.entity_id
_entity_poly.type
_entity_poly.pdbx_seq_one_letter_code
_entity_poly.pdbx_strand_id
1 'polypeptide(L)'
;MKRTLLVAVVALIVAVVSPAAAAPLAAQCFPTVPGISSCIAGRFSDYWINNGGLPVFGYPLINAHAEVNPDDNTSHETQWFERNRFERHTENVAPYDVLLGRLGAELLQAQGRDWHNEPNNGNPLGGTCQHFDTTNRDVCGPFLGYWLGHGLQAPALSTYNRSLLLFGLPLTGVKMETNPNGDTVLT
;
A
#
# COMPACT_ATOMS: atom_id res chain seq x y z
N MET A 1 5.54 -12.07 82.03
CA MET A 1 5.87 -10.88 81.21
C MET A 1 5.41 -11.16 79.78
N LYS A 2 4.31 -10.52 79.34
CA LYS A 2 3.71 -10.69 78.00
C LYS A 2 4.41 -9.76 77.01
N ARG A 3 4.92 -10.29 75.89
CA ARG A 3 5.38 -9.51 74.74
C ARG A 3 4.57 -9.93 73.52
N THR A 4 3.51 -9.19 73.23
CA THR A 4 2.71 -9.31 72.02
C THR A 4 3.39 -8.50 70.91
N LEU A 5 3.87 -9.15 69.85
CA LEU A 5 4.36 -8.49 68.64
C LEU A 5 3.18 -8.33 67.66
N LEU A 6 2.79 -7.07 67.38
CA LEU A 6 1.92 -6.73 66.25
C LEU A 6 2.77 -6.67 64.98
N VAL A 7 2.48 -7.55 64.01
CA VAL A 7 3.00 -7.45 62.64
C VAL A 7 1.99 -6.66 61.82
N ALA A 8 2.33 -5.43 61.46
CA ALA A 8 1.54 -4.62 60.54
C ALA A 8 1.82 -5.09 59.10
N VAL A 9 0.83 -5.73 58.47
CA VAL A 9 0.87 -6.08 57.05
C VAL A 9 0.45 -4.84 56.25
N VAL A 10 1.42 -4.19 55.61
CA VAL A 10 1.17 -3.11 54.65
C VAL A 10 0.87 -3.75 53.30
N ALA A 11 -0.39 -3.76 52.90
CA ALA A 11 -0.81 -4.23 51.57
C ALA A 11 -0.48 -3.14 50.53
N LEU A 12 0.53 -3.39 49.70
CA LEU A 12 0.89 -2.52 48.58
C LEU A 12 -0.09 -2.78 47.42
N ILE A 13 -1.04 -1.88 47.20
CA ILE A 13 -1.96 -1.94 46.06
C ILE A 13 -1.20 -1.44 44.83
N VAL A 14 -0.70 -2.36 44.00
CA VAL A 14 -0.17 -2.03 42.66
C VAL A 14 -1.37 -1.85 41.73
N ALA A 15 -1.67 -0.61 41.37
CA ALA A 15 -2.67 -0.30 40.36
C ALA A 15 -2.17 -0.79 38.99
N VAL A 16 -2.78 -1.87 38.49
CA VAL A 16 -2.55 -2.35 37.12
C VAL A 16 -3.20 -1.36 36.17
N VAL A 17 -2.41 -0.49 35.56
CA VAL A 17 -2.87 0.40 34.49
C VAL A 17 -3.00 -0.47 33.23
N SER A 18 -4.23 -0.91 32.94
CA SER A 18 -4.52 -1.56 31.66
C SER A 18 -4.27 -0.54 30.54
N PRO A 19 -3.52 -0.89 29.48
CA PRO A 19 -3.40 0.00 28.33
C PRO A 19 -4.79 0.15 27.72
N ALA A 20 -5.29 1.38 27.65
CA ALA A 20 -6.50 1.68 26.93
C ALA A 20 -6.28 1.28 25.46
N ALA A 21 -7.08 0.35 24.95
CA ALA A 21 -7.10 0.06 23.53
C ALA A 21 -7.44 1.36 22.80
N ALA A 22 -6.59 1.75 21.84
CA ALA A 22 -6.88 2.91 21.01
C ALA A 22 -8.24 2.68 20.34
N ALA A 23 -9.13 3.68 20.42
CA ALA A 23 -10.40 3.60 19.70
C ALA A 23 -10.10 3.42 18.21
N PRO A 24 -10.80 2.50 17.52
CA PRO A 24 -10.63 2.36 16.07
C PRO A 24 -10.94 3.70 15.42
N LEU A 25 -10.11 4.11 14.44
CA LEU A 25 -10.40 5.33 13.69
C LEU A 25 -11.79 5.23 13.06
N ALA A 26 -12.47 6.37 13.00
CA ALA A 26 -13.78 6.45 12.38
C ALA A 26 -13.72 5.98 10.93
N ALA A 27 -14.83 5.42 10.45
CA ALA A 27 -14.98 5.10 9.05
C ALA A 27 -15.05 6.38 8.21
N GLN A 28 -14.36 6.37 7.09
CA GLN A 28 -14.30 7.46 6.12
C GLN A 28 -15.40 7.23 5.09
N CYS A 29 -16.51 7.91 5.29
CA CYS A 29 -17.68 7.92 4.41
C CYS A 29 -17.80 9.26 3.67
N PHE A 30 -18.43 9.26 2.50
CA PHE A 30 -18.52 10.43 1.62
C PHE A 30 -19.98 10.79 1.25
N PRO A 31 -20.86 11.06 2.24
CA PRO A 31 -22.31 11.21 2.00
C PRO A 31 -22.69 12.39 1.11
N THR A 32 -21.80 13.37 0.94
CA THR A 32 -22.01 14.54 0.09
C THR A 32 -21.50 14.36 -1.34
N VAL A 33 -20.87 13.23 -1.66
CA VAL A 33 -20.31 12.95 -3.00
C VAL A 33 -21.29 12.06 -3.76
N PRO A 34 -21.96 12.57 -4.81
CA PRO A 34 -22.89 11.77 -5.59
C PRO A 34 -22.22 10.51 -6.16
N GLY A 35 -22.88 9.37 -6.03
CA GLY A 35 -22.39 8.08 -6.55
C GLY A 35 -21.45 7.32 -5.60
N ILE A 36 -20.97 7.93 -4.51
CA ILE A 36 -20.12 7.25 -3.52
C ILE A 36 -20.97 6.86 -2.30
N SER A 37 -21.29 5.56 -2.20
CA SER A 37 -22.03 4.98 -1.07
C SER A 37 -21.17 4.12 -0.14
N SER A 38 -19.98 3.74 -0.60
CA SER A 38 -19.04 2.91 0.17
C SER A 38 -18.25 3.74 1.18
N CYS A 39 -17.88 3.11 2.29
CA CYS A 39 -17.02 3.71 3.31
C CYS A 39 -15.69 2.95 3.43
N ILE A 40 -14.67 3.64 3.92
CA ILE A 40 -13.37 3.07 4.24
C ILE A 40 -13.33 2.88 5.76
N ALA A 41 -13.11 1.67 6.25
CA ALA A 41 -13.19 1.37 7.68
C ALA A 41 -11.94 0.65 8.20
N GLY A 42 -11.79 0.64 9.53
CA GLY A 42 -10.72 -0.10 10.20
C GLY A 42 -9.33 0.27 9.69
N ARG A 43 -8.49 -0.74 9.51
CA ARG A 43 -7.08 -0.56 9.13
C ARG A 43 -6.91 0.15 7.78
N PHE A 44 -7.83 -0.04 6.84
CA PHE A 44 -7.79 0.66 5.56
C PHE A 44 -8.10 2.15 5.69
N SER A 45 -8.94 2.58 6.65
CA SER A 45 -9.16 4.00 6.92
C SER A 45 -7.86 4.65 7.41
N ASP A 46 -7.19 4.01 8.38
CA ASP A 46 -5.88 4.44 8.89
C ASP A 46 -4.86 4.55 7.76
N TYR A 47 -4.75 3.51 6.93
CA TYR A 47 -3.79 3.47 5.84
C TYR A 47 -4.08 4.54 4.79
N TRP A 48 -5.34 4.68 4.36
CA TRP A 48 -5.75 5.68 3.38
C TRP A 48 -5.42 7.10 3.86
N ILE A 49 -5.79 7.45 5.10
CA ILE A 49 -5.54 8.77 5.68
C ILE A 49 -4.04 9.07 5.74
N ASN A 50 -3.25 8.11 6.22
CA ASN A 50 -1.84 8.33 6.50
C ASN A 50 -0.91 8.16 5.29
N ASN A 51 -1.39 7.67 4.14
CA ASN A 51 -0.56 7.41 2.97
C ASN A 51 -0.87 8.27 1.74
N GLY A 52 -1.79 9.24 1.87
CA GLY A 52 -2.03 10.28 0.88
C GLY A 52 -3.49 10.44 0.46
N GLY A 53 -4.38 9.61 1.00
CA GLY A 53 -5.82 9.80 0.95
C GLY A 53 -6.40 10.03 -0.44
N LEU A 54 -7.34 10.98 -0.50
CA LEU A 54 -8.12 11.25 -1.71
C LEU A 54 -7.25 11.63 -2.91
N PRO A 55 -6.14 12.39 -2.80
CA PRO A 55 -5.23 12.65 -3.93
C PRO A 55 -4.50 11.42 -4.48
N VAL A 56 -4.21 10.41 -3.66
CA VAL A 56 -3.45 9.22 -4.12
C VAL A 56 -4.39 8.10 -4.55
N PHE A 57 -5.32 7.69 -3.68
CA PHE A 57 -6.11 6.48 -3.88
C PHE A 57 -7.50 6.71 -4.50
N GLY A 58 -8.07 7.90 -4.28
CA GLY A 58 -9.42 8.23 -4.71
C GLY A 58 -10.50 7.76 -3.73
N TYR A 59 -11.75 7.78 -4.19
CA TYR A 59 -12.90 7.29 -3.44
C TYR A 59 -12.96 5.75 -3.43
N PRO A 60 -13.57 5.14 -2.40
CA PRO A 60 -13.84 3.71 -2.41
C PRO A 60 -14.92 3.40 -3.45
N LEU A 61 -14.67 2.38 -4.28
CA LEU A 61 -15.64 1.87 -5.24
C LEU A 61 -16.64 0.94 -4.55
N ILE A 62 -16.14 0.08 -3.67
CA ILE A 62 -16.92 -0.88 -2.89
C ILE A 62 -16.43 -0.92 -1.44
N ASN A 63 -17.24 -1.49 -0.54
CA ASN A 63 -16.80 -1.78 0.82
C ASN A 63 -15.72 -2.88 0.82
N ALA A 64 -14.89 -2.89 1.86
CA ALA A 64 -13.92 -3.96 2.06
C ALA A 64 -14.62 -5.32 2.16
N HIS A 65 -14.06 -6.34 1.51
CA HIS A 65 -14.58 -7.70 1.49
C HIS A 65 -13.44 -8.71 1.30
N ALA A 66 -13.70 -9.98 1.58
CA ALA A 66 -12.73 -11.03 1.32
C ALA A 66 -12.64 -11.29 -0.19
N GLU A 67 -11.43 -11.22 -0.75
CA GLU A 67 -11.14 -11.48 -2.16
C GLU A 67 -9.93 -12.41 -2.25
N VAL A 68 -9.92 -13.32 -3.23
CA VAL A 68 -8.75 -14.19 -3.49
C VAL A 68 -7.76 -13.40 -4.35
N ASN A 69 -6.53 -13.22 -3.84
CA ASN A 69 -5.46 -12.61 -4.62
C ASN A 69 -4.95 -13.63 -5.67
N PRO A 70 -4.89 -13.27 -6.96
CA PRO A 70 -4.46 -14.17 -8.03
C PRO A 70 -2.96 -14.53 -8.00
N ASP A 71 -2.11 -13.74 -7.34
CA ASP A 71 -0.67 -13.97 -7.25
C ASP A 71 -0.30 -15.07 -6.24
N ASP A 72 -1.01 -15.16 -5.11
CA ASP A 72 -0.73 -16.12 -4.03
C ASP A 72 -1.87 -17.12 -3.76
N ASN A 73 -3.00 -16.96 -4.46
CA ASN A 73 -4.22 -17.77 -4.32
C ASN A 73 -4.76 -17.82 -2.88
N THR A 74 -4.51 -16.77 -2.09
CA THR A 74 -4.94 -16.61 -0.70
C THR A 74 -6.02 -15.55 -0.61
N SER A 75 -6.97 -15.73 0.33
CA SER A 75 -8.01 -14.73 0.56
C SER A 75 -7.52 -13.67 1.53
N HIS A 76 -7.57 -12.41 1.07
CA HIS A 76 -7.23 -11.23 1.87
C HIS A 76 -8.48 -10.35 2.04
N GLU A 77 -8.53 -9.58 3.13
CA GLU A 77 -9.45 -8.44 3.21
C GLU A 77 -8.99 -7.42 2.17
N THR A 78 -9.87 -7.04 1.25
CA THR A 78 -9.54 -6.26 0.06
C THR A 78 -10.55 -5.15 -0.14
N GLN A 79 -10.09 -3.97 -0.55
CA GLN A 79 -10.96 -2.86 -0.92
C GLN A 79 -10.48 -2.19 -2.20
N TRP A 80 -11.40 -1.98 -3.14
CA TRP A 80 -11.13 -1.30 -4.41
C TRP A 80 -11.44 0.19 -4.29
N PHE A 81 -10.54 0.99 -4.82
CA PHE A 81 -10.63 2.44 -4.94
C PHE A 81 -10.50 2.84 -6.41
N GLU A 82 -10.81 4.09 -6.73
CA GLU A 82 -10.71 4.61 -8.10
C GLU A 82 -9.32 4.43 -8.73
N ARG A 83 -8.25 4.38 -7.92
CA ARG A 83 -6.86 4.34 -8.44
C ARG A 83 -5.99 3.19 -7.92
N ASN A 84 -6.43 2.47 -6.89
CA ASN A 84 -5.67 1.34 -6.33
C ASN A 84 -6.60 0.28 -5.73
N ARG A 85 -6.07 -0.93 -5.53
CA ARG A 85 -6.65 -1.98 -4.69
C ARG A 85 -5.81 -2.12 -3.43
N PHE A 86 -6.42 -2.13 -2.25
CA PHE A 86 -5.75 -2.43 -1.00
C PHE A 86 -5.96 -3.89 -0.63
N GLU A 87 -4.92 -4.52 -0.11
CA GLU A 87 -4.91 -5.90 0.39
C GLU A 87 -4.33 -5.95 1.80
N ARG A 88 -5.03 -6.62 2.71
CA ARG A 88 -4.63 -6.76 4.11
C ARG A 88 -3.79 -8.03 4.29
N HIS A 89 -2.48 -7.85 4.53
CA HIS A 89 -1.52 -8.92 4.81
C HIS A 89 -1.21 -8.98 6.31
N THR A 90 -2.02 -9.71 7.07
CA THR A 90 -1.91 -9.77 8.55
C THR A 90 -0.63 -10.43 9.07
N GLU A 91 0.06 -11.16 8.22
CA GLU A 91 1.38 -11.75 8.45
C GLU A 91 2.51 -10.70 8.47
N ASN A 92 2.28 -9.53 7.89
CA ASN A 92 3.25 -8.43 7.85
C ASN A 92 3.02 -7.44 8.98
N VAL A 93 4.11 -6.77 9.39
CA VAL A 93 4.04 -5.66 10.35
C VAL A 93 3.85 -4.35 9.60
N ALA A 94 3.09 -3.42 10.18
CA ALA A 94 2.92 -2.08 9.64
C ALA A 94 4.29 -1.40 9.36
N PRO A 95 4.45 -0.68 8.22
CA PRO A 95 3.39 -0.31 7.27
C PRO A 95 3.12 -1.32 6.14
N TYR A 96 3.72 -2.51 6.17
CA TYR A 96 3.61 -3.52 5.10
C TYR A 96 2.40 -4.47 5.27
N ASP A 97 1.57 -4.23 6.29
CA ASP A 97 0.35 -4.98 6.57
C ASP A 97 -0.83 -4.59 5.67
N VAL A 98 -0.69 -3.51 4.90
CA VAL A 98 -1.56 -3.14 3.80
C VAL A 98 -0.69 -2.95 2.56
N LEU A 99 -0.91 -3.78 1.54
CA LEU A 99 -0.21 -3.70 0.26
C LEU A 99 -1.16 -3.18 -0.82
N LEU A 100 -0.57 -2.58 -1.86
CA LEU A 100 -1.31 -2.23 -3.07
C LEU A 100 -1.24 -3.39 -4.05
N GLY A 101 -2.39 -3.75 -4.62
CA GLY A 101 -2.46 -4.84 -5.59
C GLY A 101 -1.58 -4.59 -6.81
N ARG A 102 -1.04 -5.68 -7.37
CA ARG A 102 -0.12 -5.64 -8.52
C ARG A 102 -0.88 -5.48 -9.84
N LEU A 103 -1.71 -4.45 -9.94
CA LEU A 103 -2.62 -4.22 -11.06
C LEU A 103 -1.92 -4.17 -12.43
N GLY A 104 -0.67 -3.70 -12.49
CA GLY A 104 0.13 -3.72 -13.72
C GLY A 104 0.49 -5.14 -14.18
N ALA A 105 0.82 -6.04 -13.25
CA ALA A 105 1.10 -7.44 -13.57
C ALA A 105 -0.17 -8.17 -14.01
N GLU A 106 -1.28 -7.94 -13.32
CA GLU A 106 -2.60 -8.49 -13.67
C GLU A 106 -3.06 -8.01 -15.06
N LEU A 107 -2.86 -6.72 -15.38
CA LEU A 107 -3.18 -6.18 -16.69
C LEU A 107 -2.36 -6.84 -17.80
N LEU A 108 -1.05 -7.02 -17.60
CA LEU A 108 -0.19 -7.72 -18.56
C LEU A 108 -0.66 -9.16 -18.76
N GLN A 109 -0.96 -9.87 -17.67
CA GLN A 109 -1.48 -11.23 -17.73
C GLN A 109 -2.82 -11.30 -18.48
N ALA A 110 -3.74 -10.38 -18.23
CA ALA A 110 -5.04 -10.29 -18.92
C ALA A 110 -4.88 -10.02 -20.43
N GLN A 111 -3.79 -9.36 -20.83
CA GLN A 111 -3.40 -9.16 -22.23
C GLN A 111 -2.67 -10.37 -22.84
N GLY A 112 -2.47 -11.46 -22.07
CA GLY A 112 -1.68 -12.62 -22.50
C GLY A 112 -0.17 -12.35 -22.55
N ARG A 113 0.31 -11.31 -21.86
CA ARG A 113 1.71 -10.92 -21.79
C ARG A 113 2.33 -11.37 -20.48
N ASP A 114 3.33 -12.23 -20.56
CA ASP A 114 4.16 -12.57 -19.40
C ASP A 114 5.26 -11.54 -19.25
N TRP A 115 5.20 -10.76 -18.16
CA TRP A 115 6.14 -9.67 -17.90
C TRP A 115 7.58 -10.15 -17.70
N HIS A 116 7.79 -11.41 -17.29
CA HIS A 116 9.13 -11.98 -17.17
C HIS A 116 9.84 -12.07 -18.54
N ASN A 117 9.05 -12.23 -19.61
CA ASN A 117 9.52 -12.31 -20.98
C ASN A 117 9.54 -10.94 -21.70
N GLU A 118 9.12 -9.86 -21.03
CA GLU A 118 9.20 -8.53 -21.62
C GLU A 118 10.67 -8.13 -21.83
N PRO A 119 10.99 -7.49 -22.97
CA PRO A 119 12.35 -7.10 -23.26
C PRO A 119 12.86 -6.07 -22.24
N ASN A 120 14.08 -6.28 -21.75
CA ASN A 120 14.81 -5.23 -21.06
C ASN A 120 15.38 -4.30 -22.15
N ASN A 121 14.68 -3.20 -22.43
CA ASN A 121 15.08 -2.21 -23.43
C ASN A 121 16.32 -1.39 -23.00
N GLY A 122 16.89 -1.67 -21.82
CA GLY A 122 18.07 -0.99 -21.29
C GLY A 122 17.79 0.49 -21.01
N ASN A 123 18.66 1.37 -21.53
CA ASN A 123 18.55 2.82 -21.36
C ASN A 123 18.22 3.53 -22.70
N PRO A 124 17.02 3.36 -23.27
CA PRO A 124 16.68 3.98 -24.56
C PRO A 124 16.51 5.50 -24.46
N LEU A 125 16.31 6.05 -23.26
CA LEU A 125 16.13 7.49 -23.03
C LEU A 125 17.43 8.23 -22.73
N GLY A 126 18.52 7.52 -22.46
CA GLY A 126 19.75 8.09 -21.93
C GLY A 126 19.59 8.64 -20.51
N GLY A 127 20.65 9.32 -20.03
CA GLY A 127 20.68 9.93 -18.70
C GLY A 127 20.88 8.94 -17.55
N THR A 128 20.63 9.41 -16.33
CA THR A 128 20.76 8.61 -15.11
C THR A 128 19.72 7.49 -15.08
N CYS A 129 20.18 6.30 -14.73
CA CYS A 129 19.35 5.10 -14.57
C CYS A 129 19.47 4.53 -13.17
N GLN A 130 18.41 3.84 -12.76
CA GLN A 130 18.41 2.94 -11.62
C GLN A 130 18.04 1.54 -12.10
N HIS A 131 18.90 0.58 -11.80
CA HIS A 131 18.65 -0.83 -12.04
C HIS A 131 17.85 -1.43 -10.89
N PHE A 132 16.87 -2.26 -11.21
CA PHE A 132 16.06 -3.01 -10.25
C PHE A 132 16.32 -4.51 -10.42
N ASP A 133 17.20 -5.05 -9.57
CA ASP A 133 17.69 -6.43 -9.68
C ASP A 133 16.55 -7.47 -9.68
N THR A 134 15.52 -7.25 -8.86
CA THR A 134 14.40 -8.19 -8.68
C THR A 134 13.62 -8.45 -9.96
N THR A 135 13.45 -7.43 -10.81
CA THR A 135 12.74 -7.57 -12.10
C THR A 135 13.68 -7.51 -13.29
N ASN A 136 14.99 -7.28 -13.07
CA ASN A 136 15.99 -7.04 -14.11
C ASN A 136 15.52 -5.96 -15.11
N ARG A 137 15.19 -4.78 -14.59
CA ARG A 137 14.73 -3.62 -15.37
C ARG A 137 15.48 -2.36 -14.98
N ASP A 138 15.65 -1.49 -15.95
CA ASP A 138 16.20 -0.15 -15.75
C ASP A 138 15.09 0.89 -15.88
N VAL A 139 15.04 1.84 -14.96
CA VAL A 139 14.24 3.05 -15.10
C VAL A 139 15.20 4.22 -15.22
N CYS A 140 15.03 5.01 -16.29
CA CYS A 140 15.97 6.07 -16.66
C CYS A 140 15.28 7.40 -16.90
N GLY A 141 16.06 8.48 -16.86
CA GLY A 141 15.63 9.80 -17.31
C GLY A 141 14.36 10.30 -16.59
N PRO A 142 13.36 10.84 -17.32
CA PRO A 142 12.16 11.40 -16.73
C PRO A 142 11.32 10.40 -15.91
N PHE A 143 11.26 9.13 -16.32
CA PHE A 143 10.54 8.12 -15.55
C PHE A 143 11.19 7.87 -14.20
N LEU A 144 12.52 7.84 -14.16
CA LEU A 144 13.25 7.69 -12.90
C LEU A 144 13.05 8.90 -12.00
N GLY A 145 13.10 10.11 -12.59
CA GLY A 145 12.82 11.35 -11.87
C GLY A 145 11.42 11.37 -11.26
N TYR A 146 10.42 10.91 -12.00
CA TYR A 146 9.05 10.79 -11.51
C TYR A 146 8.96 9.77 -10.38
N TRP A 147 9.50 8.56 -10.57
CA TRP A 147 9.48 7.50 -9.57
C TRP A 147 10.15 7.95 -8.27
N LEU A 148 11.34 8.56 -8.32
CA LEU A 148 12.05 9.07 -7.14
C LEU A 148 11.37 10.28 -6.49
N GLY A 149 10.58 11.05 -7.25
CA GLY A 149 9.90 12.25 -6.76
C GLY A 149 8.52 11.98 -6.12
N HIS A 150 7.93 10.82 -6.38
CA HIS A 150 6.55 10.51 -5.98
C HIS A 150 6.48 9.20 -5.19
N GLY A 151 5.58 9.16 -4.22
CA GLY A 151 5.40 8.00 -3.35
C GLY A 151 4.33 8.27 -2.30
N LEU A 152 4.05 7.27 -1.47
CA LEU A 152 3.09 7.39 -0.36
C LEU A 152 3.47 8.53 0.59
N GLN A 153 2.49 9.14 1.27
CA GLN A 153 2.73 10.17 2.30
C GLN A 153 3.17 9.56 3.65
N ALA A 154 4.15 8.65 3.63
CA ALA A 154 4.67 7.96 4.80
C ALA A 154 6.06 8.48 5.22
N PRO A 155 6.15 9.51 6.10
CA PRO A 155 7.43 10.15 6.43
C PRO A 155 8.42 9.26 7.18
N ALA A 156 7.95 8.17 7.79
CA ALA A 156 8.80 7.17 8.45
C ALA A 156 9.61 6.30 7.46
N LEU A 157 9.27 6.34 6.16
CA LEU A 157 9.93 5.56 5.12
C LEU A 157 10.89 6.44 4.32
N SER A 158 11.96 5.83 3.81
CA SER A 158 12.84 6.49 2.83
C SER A 158 12.05 6.87 1.57
N THR A 159 12.49 7.89 0.83
CA THR A 159 11.87 8.27 -0.45
C THR A 159 11.75 7.06 -1.37
N TYR A 160 12.81 6.26 -1.49
CA TYR A 160 12.80 5.02 -2.25
C TYR A 160 11.69 4.06 -1.82
N ASN A 161 11.52 3.80 -0.52
CA ASN A 161 10.48 2.89 -0.02
C ASN A 161 9.06 3.45 -0.22
N ARG A 162 8.89 4.77 -0.15
CA ARG A 162 7.61 5.44 -0.43
C ARG A 162 7.21 5.28 -1.89
N SER A 163 8.16 5.41 -2.81
CA SER A 163 7.99 5.17 -4.25
C SER A 163 7.70 3.71 -4.53
N LEU A 164 8.50 2.81 -3.94
CA LEU A 164 8.35 1.36 -4.11
C LEU A 164 6.99 0.87 -3.65
N LEU A 165 6.46 1.36 -2.53
CA LEU A 165 5.13 0.96 -2.05
C LEU A 165 3.97 1.53 -2.88
N LEU A 166 4.17 2.65 -3.57
CA LEU A 166 3.13 3.24 -4.42
C LEU A 166 3.11 2.63 -5.82
N PHE A 167 4.29 2.49 -6.44
CA PHE A 167 4.42 2.10 -7.85
C PHE A 167 4.83 0.64 -8.05
N GLY A 168 5.42 0.02 -7.02
CA GLY A 168 6.07 -1.28 -7.16
C GLY A 168 7.37 -1.19 -7.95
N LEU A 169 7.82 -2.37 -8.38
CA LEU A 169 8.98 -2.53 -9.26
C LEU A 169 8.56 -2.42 -10.73
N PRO A 170 9.40 -1.85 -11.61
CA PRO A 170 9.15 -1.85 -13.05
C PRO A 170 9.05 -3.30 -13.59
N LEU A 171 8.05 -3.55 -14.43
CA LEU A 171 7.81 -4.86 -15.04
C LEU A 171 8.26 -4.94 -16.52
N THR A 172 8.24 -3.79 -17.21
CA THR A 172 8.59 -3.66 -18.63
C THR A 172 9.71 -2.64 -18.81
N GLY A 173 10.46 -2.75 -19.91
CA GLY A 173 11.30 -1.65 -20.38
C GLY A 173 10.46 -0.56 -21.05
N VAL A 174 11.01 0.66 -21.11
CA VAL A 174 10.35 1.80 -21.76
C VAL A 174 10.08 1.50 -23.23
N LYS A 175 8.87 1.75 -23.72
CA LYS A 175 8.51 1.55 -25.14
C LYS A 175 7.33 2.41 -25.57
N MET A 176 7.11 2.51 -26.89
CA MET A 176 5.89 3.14 -27.40
C MET A 176 4.72 2.14 -27.31
N GLU A 177 3.62 2.56 -26.72
CA GLU A 177 2.36 1.81 -26.65
C GLU A 177 1.20 2.68 -27.13
N THR A 178 0.20 2.05 -27.77
CA THR A 178 -1.07 2.70 -28.12
C THR A 178 -2.06 2.49 -26.98
N ASN A 179 -2.52 3.57 -26.37
CA ASN A 179 -3.49 3.52 -25.28
C ASN A 179 -4.92 3.22 -25.82
N PRO A 180 -5.91 2.93 -24.94
CA PRO A 180 -7.29 2.69 -25.37
C PRO A 180 -7.99 3.86 -26.08
N ASN A 181 -7.47 5.09 -25.96
CA ASN A 181 -7.97 6.26 -26.68
C ASN A 181 -7.38 6.39 -28.09
N GLY A 182 -6.42 5.52 -28.46
CA GLY A 182 -5.74 5.52 -29.76
C GLY A 182 -4.46 6.37 -29.80
N ASP A 183 -4.06 7.01 -28.69
CA ASP A 183 -2.82 7.79 -28.66
C ASP A 183 -1.61 6.86 -28.54
N THR A 184 -0.55 7.18 -29.26
CA THR A 184 0.74 6.47 -29.12
C THR A 184 1.64 7.26 -28.20
N VAL A 185 1.93 6.69 -27.03
CA VAL A 185 2.68 7.34 -25.95
C VAL A 185 3.85 6.47 -25.53
N LEU A 186 4.87 7.12 -25.01
CA LEU A 186 6.00 6.44 -24.39
C LEU A 186 5.56 6.00 -22.98
N THR A 187 5.65 4.71 -22.69
CA THR A 187 5.34 4.09 -21.39
C THR A 187 6.56 3.41 -20.80
#